data_AF-A0A9Q9BVA3-F1
#
_entry.id   AF-A0A9Q9BVA3-F1
#
_cell.length_a   1.000
_cell.length_b   1.000
_cell.length_c   1.000
_cell.angle_alpha   90.00
_cell.angle_beta   90.00
_cell.angle_gamma   90.00
#
_symmetry.space_group_name_H-M   'P 1'
#
loop_
_entity.id
_entity.type
_entity.pdbx_description
1 polymer ?
#
loop_
_entity_poly.entity_id
_entity_poly.type
_entity_poly.pdbx_seq_one_letter_code
_entity_poly.pdbx_strand_id
1 'polypeptide(L)' 'MSTTYKKLFVFVLGLIEIIAGFAVYKTSLFGAFVFIALGLLFLIVMFIIDRRANNPYNGRFIN' A
#
# COMPACT_ATOMS: atom_id res chain seq x y z
N MET A 1 4.89 11.84 13.45
CA MET A 1 5.63 11.06 12.44
C MET A 1 5.54 11.79 11.10
N SER A 2 6.65 12.30 10.56
CA SER A 2 6.64 13.10 9.33
C SER A 2 6.01 12.30 8.17
N THR A 3 5.25 12.98 7.30
CA THR A 3 4.50 12.38 6.18
C THR A 3 5.37 11.50 5.29
N THR A 4 6.66 11.83 5.17
CA THR A 4 7.68 11.03 4.47
C THR A 4 7.86 9.65 5.10
N TYR A 5 7.94 9.56 6.43
CA TYR A 5 8.07 8.28 7.14
C TYR A 5 6.82 7.41 7.03
N LYS A 6 5.63 8.02 6.97
CA LYS A 6 4.38 7.26 6.73
C LYS A 6 4.35 6.65 5.33
N LYS A 7 4.76 7.40 4.30
CA LYS A 7 4.87 6.88 2.93
C LYS A 7 5.91 5.75 2.84
N LEU A 8 7.07 5.93 3.45
CA LEU A 8 8.13 4.92 3.49
C LEU A 8 7.66 3.63 4.19
N PHE A 9 6.98 3.76 5.32
CA PHE A 9 6.46 2.61 6.08
C PHE A 9 5.44 1.80 5.29
N VAL A 10 4.48 2.46 4.63
CA VAL A 10 3.48 1.79 3.79
C VAL A 10 4.12 1.14 2.56
N PHE A 11 5.14 1.78 1.98
CA PHE A 11 5.90 1.22 0.87
C PHE A 11 6.62 -0.08 1.26
N VAL A 12 7.30 -0.09 2.42
CA VAL A 12 7.97 -1.29 2.94
C VAL A 12 6.95 -2.40 3.26
N LEU A 13 5.81 -2.06 3.85
CA LEU A 13 4.72 -3.01 4.10
C LEU A 13 4.23 -3.67 2.80
N GLY A 14 3.98 -2.90 1.74
CA GLY A 14 3.56 -3.44 0.46
C GLY A 14 4.61 -4.33 -0.21
N LEU A 15 5.90 -4.00 -0.07
CA LEU A 15 6.99 -4.86 -0.55
C LEU A 15 6.98 -6.23 0.13
N ILE A 16 6.80 -6.26 1.46
CA ILE A 16 6.70 -7.51 2.22
C ILE A 16 5.49 -8.33 1.77
N GLU A 17 4.36 -7.66 1.52
CA GLU A 17 3.11 -8.28 1.09
C GLU A 17 3.22 -8.94 -0.30
N ILE A 18 3.93 -8.29 -1.23
CA ILE A 18 4.26 -8.85 -2.56
C ILE A 18 5.15 -10.10 -2.41
N ILE A 19 6.18 -10.05 -1.57
CA ILE A 19 7.08 -11.20 -1.34
C ILE A 19 6.31 -12.38 -0.72
N ALA A 20 5.44 -12.10 0.25
CA ALA A 20 4.58 -13.11 0.88
C ALA A 20 3.62 -13.73 -0.15
N GLY A 21 2.98 -12.91 -0.99
CA GLY A 21 2.09 -13.41 -2.02
C GLY A 21 2.82 -14.24 -3.10
N PHE A 22 4.07 -13.92 -3.44
CA PHE A 22 4.92 -14.77 -4.30
C PHE A 22 5.26 -16.13 -3.66
N ALA A 23 5.49 -16.16 -2.34
CA ALA A 23 5.73 -17.41 -1.62
C ALA A 23 4.50 -18.33 -1.64
N VAL A 24 3.29 -17.76 -1.53
CA VAL A 24 2.02 -18.49 -1.59
C VAL A 24 1.64 -18.86 -3.03
N TYR A 25 2.00 -18.05 -4.03
CA TYR A 25 1.74 -18.36 -5.45
C TYR A 25 2.36 -19.70 -5.89
N LYS A 26 3.56 -20.03 -5.39
CA LYS A 26 4.23 -21.28 -5.75
C LYS A 26 3.55 -22.55 -5.23
N THR A 27 2.60 -22.43 -4.30
CA THR A 27 1.96 -23.59 -3.65
C THR A 27 0.55 -23.89 -4.17
N SER A 28 -0.18 -22.94 -4.75
CA SER A 28 -1.45 -23.23 -5.46
C SER A 28 -1.95 -22.07 -6.35
N LEU A 29 -2.87 -22.38 -7.28
CA LEU A 29 -3.61 -21.40 -8.09
C LEU A 29 -4.40 -20.37 -7.24
N PHE A 30 -4.81 -20.75 -6.03
CA PHE A 30 -5.44 -19.83 -5.08
C PHE A 30 -4.47 -18.72 -4.62
N GLY A 31 -3.17 -19.02 -4.56
CA GLY A 31 -2.13 -18.04 -4.26
C GLY A 31 -2.00 -16.95 -5.32
N ALA A 32 -2.27 -17.27 -6.60
CA ALA A 32 -2.29 -16.28 -7.68
C ALA A 32 -3.41 -15.24 -7.49
N PHE A 33 -4.59 -15.72 -7.12
CA PHE A 33 -5.73 -14.84 -6.85
C PHE A 33 -5.47 -13.92 -5.66
N VAL A 34 -4.93 -14.48 -4.57
CA VAL A 34 -4.55 -13.70 -3.38
C VAL A 34 -3.46 -12.68 -3.71
N PHE A 35 -2.45 -13.04 -4.51
CA PHE A 35 -1.41 -12.12 -4.94
C PHE A 35 -1.96 -10.92 -5.72
N ILE A 36 -2.85 -11.15 -6.69
CA ILE A 36 -3.49 -10.08 -7.47
C ILE A 36 -4.35 -9.19 -6.58
N ALA A 37 -5.12 -9.79 -5.66
CA ALA A 37 -5.96 -9.05 -4.73
C ALA A 37 -5.13 -8.14 -3.80
N LEU A 38 -4.03 -8.65 -3.24
CA LEU A 38 -3.11 -7.88 -2.39
C LEU A 38 -2.43 -6.75 -3.18
N GLY A 39 -1.98 -7.02 -4.41
CA GLY A 39 -1.39 -6.01 -5.28
C GLY A 39 -2.36 -4.86 -5.61
N LEU A 40 -3.62 -5.17 -5.89
CA LEU A 40 -4.67 -4.16 -6.09
C LEU A 40 -4.94 -3.34 -4.83
N LEU A 41 -4.99 -4.00 -3.67
CA LEU A 41 -5.21 -3.35 -2.38
C LEU A 41 -4.07 -2.37 -2.05
N PHE A 42 -2.83 -2.78 -2.33
CA PHE A 42 -1.66 -1.92 -2.20
C PHE A 42 -1.75 -0.65 -3.08
N LEU A 43 -2.11 -0.81 -4.36
CA LEU A 43 -2.27 0.33 -5.27
C LEU A 43 -3.36 1.30 -4.81
N ILE A 44 -4.49 0.79 -4.30
CA ILE A 44 -5.58 1.61 -3.76
C ILE A 44 -5.09 2.42 -2.54
N VAL A 45 -4.36 1.79 -1.62
CA VAL A 45 -3.81 2.47 -0.43
C VAL A 45 -2.80 3.54 -0.84
N MET A 46 -1.91 3.23 -1.77
CA MET A 46 -0.96 4.19 -2.36
C MET A 46 -1.68 5.39 -2.98
N PHE A 47 -2.73 5.13 -3.77
CA PHE A 47 -3.53 6.17 -4.41
C PHE A 47 -4.26 7.06 -3.40
N ILE A 48 -4.81 6.49 -2.33
CA ILE A 48 -5.47 7.25 -1.25
C ILE A 48 -4.45 8.13 -0.51
N ILE A 49 -3.27 7.60 -0.22
CA ILE A 49 -2.20 8.35 0.45
C ILE A 49 -1.73 9.51 -0.44
N ASP A 50 -1.57 9.27 -1.73
CA ASP A 50 -1.15 10.30 -2.67
C ASP A 50 -2.23 11.39 -2.84
N ARG A 51 -3.50 11.00 -2.98
CA ARG A 51 -4.65 11.91 -2.97
C ARG A 51 -4.71 12.75 -1.70
N ARG A 52 -4.45 12.16 -0.51
CA ARG A 52 -4.40 12.91 0.75
C ARG A 52 -3.22 13.88 0.82
N ALA A 53 -2.08 13.54 0.22
CA ALA A 53 -0.93 14.43 0.15
C ALA A 53 -1.16 15.62 -0.80
N ASN A 54 -1.91 15.40 -1.89
CA ASN A 54 -2.20 16.40 -2.93
C ASN A 54 -3.52 17.17 -2.74
N ASN A 55 -4.25 16.95 -1.63
CA ASN A 55 -5.51 17.65 -1.38
C ASN A 55 -5.23 19.02 -0.72
N PRO A 56 -5.44 20.16 -1.42
CA PRO A 56 -5.15 21.50 -0.89
C PRO A 56 -6.08 21.92 0.26
N TYR A 57 -7.18 21.19 0.50
CA TYR A 57 -8.12 21.45 1.59
C TYR A 57 -7.70 20.90 2.96
N ASN A 58 -6.49 20.34 3.08
CA ASN A 58 -5.97 19.84 4.36
C ASN A 58 -5.37 20.95 5.25
N GLY A 59 -5.63 22.23 4.95
CA GLY A 59 -5.31 23.40 5.77
C GLY A 59 -6.09 23.50 7.08
N ARG A 60 -6.83 22.45 7.49
CA ARG A 60 -7.63 22.44 8.74
C ARG A 60 -7.01 21.61 9.88
N PHE A 61 -5.79 21.09 9.69
CA PHE A 61 -5.03 20.36 10.74
C PHE A 61 -3.64 20.97 10.99
N ILE A 62 -3.47 22.25 10.67
CA ILE A 62 -2.34 23.08 11.10
C ILE A 62 -2.86 24.00 12.21
N ASN A 63 -3.06 23.45 13.40
CA ASN A 63 -3.11 24.16 14.68
C ASN A 63 -2.57 23.19 15.73
#